data_AF-A0A9D8BTA6-F1
#
_entry.id   AF-A0A9D8BTA6-F1
#
_cell.length_a   1.000
_cell.length_b   1.000
_cell.length_c   1.000
_cell.angle_alpha   90.00
_cell.angle_beta   90.00
_cell.angle_gamma   90.00
#
_symmetry.space_group_name_H-M   'P 1'
#
loop_
_entity.id
_entity.type
_entity.pdbx_description
1 polymer ?
#
loop_
_entity_poly.entity_id
_entity_poly.type
_entity_poly.pdbx_seq_one_letter_code
_entity_poly.pdbx_strand_id
1 'polypeptide(L)'
;MAIPKAVRDQLLVEARHRCTICSEKCFEIHHIIELAEGGTDEIANLIVLCPNCHQHRCHRSAEFTRDQLILYKHRLREQNEVAKRVLQNLEEIRQMLPTSAPEELETKLKEELQEAAMVISPDRSPGIYATVQQTSEWLAERDLIRGGARRAIEIEWEVIKEREKRKYPEVKIQRVD
;
A
#
# COMPACT_ATOMS: atom_id res chain seq x y z
N MET A 1 -14.09 26.42 -26.73
CA MET A 1 -13.69 25.12 -27.31
C MET A 1 -13.99 24.04 -26.30
N ALA A 2 -14.34 22.84 -26.74
CA ALA A 2 -14.58 21.71 -25.84
C ALA A 2 -13.29 20.90 -25.70
N ILE A 3 -12.87 20.61 -24.46
CA ILE A 3 -11.70 19.77 -24.17
C ILE A 3 -11.87 18.42 -24.87
N PRO A 4 -10.86 17.91 -25.61
CA PRO A 4 -10.96 16.62 -26.28
C PRO A 4 -11.30 15.49 -25.30
N LYS A 5 -12.17 14.56 -25.72
CA LYS A 5 -12.61 13.46 -24.85
C LYS A 5 -11.45 12.65 -24.27
N ALA A 6 -10.42 12.36 -25.07
CA ALA A 6 -9.25 11.62 -24.62
C ALA A 6 -8.50 12.35 -23.48
N VAL A 7 -8.35 13.66 -23.58
CA VAL A 7 -7.73 14.50 -22.54
C VAL A 7 -8.57 14.50 -21.27
N ARG A 8 -9.90 14.63 -21.43
CA ARG A 8 -10.85 14.56 -20.32
C ARG A 8 -10.79 13.23 -19.58
N ASP A 9 -10.82 12.11 -20.29
CA ASP A 9 -10.78 10.78 -19.70
C ASP A 9 -9.45 10.57 -18.95
N GLN A 10 -8.33 11.01 -19.54
CA GLN A 10 -7.01 10.96 -18.90
C GLN A 10 -6.95 11.77 -17.60
N LEU A 11 -7.52 12.98 -17.57
CA LEU A 11 -7.60 13.81 -16.36
C LEU A 11 -8.45 13.18 -15.27
N LEU A 12 -9.58 12.58 -15.63
CA LEU A 12 -10.43 11.88 -14.66
C LEU A 12 -9.72 10.68 -14.06
N VAL A 13 -8.93 9.95 -14.83
CA VAL A 13 -8.09 8.85 -14.32
C VAL A 13 -6.97 9.38 -13.42
N GLU A 14 -6.25 10.44 -13.83
CA GLU A 14 -5.19 11.10 -13.03
C GLU A 14 -5.73 11.54 -11.67
N ALA A 15 -6.93 12.11 -11.64
CA ALA A 15 -7.61 12.58 -10.44
C ALA A 15 -8.44 11.50 -9.71
N ARG A 16 -8.42 10.25 -10.19
CA ARG A 16 -9.20 9.13 -9.64
C ARG A 16 -10.70 9.45 -9.50
N HIS A 17 -11.25 10.21 -10.44
CA HIS A 17 -12.64 10.70 -10.47
C HIS A 17 -13.04 11.50 -9.21
N ARG A 18 -12.07 12.20 -8.62
CA ARG A 18 -12.23 13.00 -7.41
C ARG A 18 -11.65 14.39 -7.58
N CYS A 19 -12.17 15.32 -6.79
CA CYS A 19 -11.73 16.70 -6.79
C CYS A 19 -10.28 16.75 -6.31
N THR A 20 -9.40 17.41 -7.07
CA THR A 20 -7.99 17.55 -6.70
C THR A 20 -7.79 18.32 -5.38
N ILE A 21 -8.78 19.11 -4.96
CA ILE A 21 -8.71 19.94 -3.76
C ILE A 21 -9.32 19.25 -2.54
N CYS A 22 -10.58 18.80 -2.63
CA CYS A 22 -11.32 18.25 -1.49
C CYS A 22 -11.59 16.75 -1.55
N SER A 23 -11.15 16.04 -2.60
CA SER A 23 -11.34 14.60 -2.79
C SER A 23 -12.79 14.10 -2.92
N GLU A 24 -13.78 15.00 -2.97
CA GLU A 24 -15.17 14.67 -3.27
C GLU A 24 -15.34 14.13 -4.70
N LYS A 25 -16.38 13.32 -4.94
CA LYS A 25 -16.68 12.80 -6.29
C LYS A 25 -16.95 13.95 -7.25
N CYS A 26 -16.30 13.96 -8.41
CA CYS A 26 -16.52 15.02 -9.40
C CYS A 26 -16.10 14.66 -10.82
N PHE A 27 -16.58 15.47 -11.77
CA PHE A 27 -16.38 15.28 -13.21
C PHE A 27 -16.20 16.59 -14.00
N GLU A 28 -15.97 17.72 -13.32
CA GLU A 28 -15.77 19.03 -13.97
C GLU A 28 -14.28 19.30 -14.13
N ILE A 29 -13.91 19.88 -15.28
CA ILE A 29 -12.53 20.22 -15.60
C ILE A 29 -12.45 21.74 -15.71
N HIS A 30 -11.46 22.30 -15.05
CA HIS A 30 -11.18 23.72 -14.99
C HIS A 30 -9.81 24.02 -15.60
N HIS A 31 -9.70 25.14 -16.30
CA HIS A 31 -8.44 25.66 -16.82
C HIS A 31 -7.74 26.48 -15.73
N ILE A 32 -6.51 26.14 -15.36
CA ILE A 32 -5.71 26.87 -14.37
C ILE A 32 -5.34 28.27 -14.90
N ILE A 33 -4.99 28.33 -16.18
CA ILE A 33 -4.91 29.55 -16.98
C ILE A 33 -6.13 29.54 -17.88
N GLU A 34 -7.03 30.50 -17.69
CA GLU A 34 -8.26 30.63 -18.47
C GLU A 34 -7.96 30.79 -19.97
N LEU A 35 -8.83 30.25 -20.83
CA LEU A 35 -8.67 30.36 -22.29
C LEU A 35 -8.61 31.82 -22.76
N ALA A 36 -9.34 32.72 -22.09
CA ALA A 36 -9.34 34.16 -22.37
C ALA A 36 -7.97 34.83 -22.09
N GLU A 37 -7.15 34.22 -21.23
CA GLU A 37 -5.81 34.69 -20.87
C GLU A 37 -4.70 33.93 -21.60
N GLY A 38 -5.05 33.14 -22.63
CA GLY A 38 -4.10 32.35 -23.42
C GLY A 38 -3.81 30.95 -22.88
N GLY A 39 -4.66 30.44 -21.99
CA GLY A 39 -4.60 29.06 -21.53
C GLY A 39 -4.79 28.04 -22.66
N THR A 40 -4.19 26.86 -22.49
CA THR A 40 -4.28 25.75 -23.44
C THR A 40 -5.13 24.60 -22.88
N ASP A 41 -5.60 23.72 -23.77
CA ASP A 41 -6.28 22.46 -23.40
C ASP A 41 -5.27 21.34 -23.02
N GLU A 42 -4.04 21.70 -22.67
CA GLU A 42 -3.02 20.75 -22.23
C GLU A 42 -3.29 20.26 -20.81
N ILE A 43 -3.00 19.00 -20.53
CA ILE A 43 -3.21 18.36 -19.22
C ILE A 43 -2.52 19.12 -18.08
N ALA A 44 -1.40 19.79 -18.36
CA ALA A 44 -0.69 20.62 -17.38
C ALA A 44 -1.48 21.86 -16.95
N ASN A 45 -2.34 22.39 -17.83
CA ASN A 45 -3.19 23.54 -17.57
C ASN A 45 -4.60 23.16 -17.08
N LEU A 46 -4.90 21.87 -16.91
CA LEU A 46 -6.24 21.38 -16.58
C LEU A 46 -6.26 20.70 -15.20
N ILE A 47 -7.29 21.00 -14.40
CA ILE A 47 -7.50 20.44 -13.06
C ILE A 47 -8.94 19.95 -12.90
N VAL A 48 -9.12 18.83 -12.18
CA VAL A 48 -10.44 18.21 -11.97
C VAL A 48 -11.02 18.67 -10.63
N LEU A 49 -12.21 19.27 -10.66
CA LEU A 49 -12.84 19.89 -9.49
C LEU A 49 -14.30 19.45 -9.32
N CYS A 50 -14.78 19.49 -8.07
CA CYS A 50 -16.21 19.35 -7.78
C CYS A 50 -16.97 20.66 -8.05
N PRO A 51 -18.29 20.61 -8.27
CA PRO A 51 -19.09 21.81 -8.56
C PRO A 51 -18.95 22.91 -7.49
N ASN A 52 -18.72 22.51 -6.23
CA ASN A 52 -18.47 23.47 -5.15
C ASN A 52 -17.11 24.17 -5.30
N CYS A 53 -16.02 23.43 -5.49
CA CYS A 53 -14.71 24.04 -5.68
C CYS A 53 -14.64 24.84 -6.98
N HIS A 54 -15.19 24.29 -8.06
CA HIS A 54 -15.20 24.92 -9.38
C HIS A 54 -16.03 26.21 -9.38
N GLN A 55 -17.32 26.14 -9.05
CA GLN A 55 -18.19 27.31 -9.14
C GLN A 55 -18.00 28.28 -7.97
N HIS A 56 -17.96 27.79 -6.74
CA HIS A 56 -17.89 28.70 -5.59
C HIS A 56 -16.51 29.26 -5.39
N ARG A 57 -15.46 28.43 -5.46
CA ARG A 57 -14.13 28.86 -5.01
C ARG A 57 -13.23 29.39 -6.11
N CYS A 58 -13.38 28.95 -7.35
CA CYS A 58 -12.66 29.54 -8.48
C CYS A 58 -13.38 30.78 -9.03
N HIS A 59 -14.72 30.73 -9.20
CA HIS A 59 -15.44 31.82 -9.88
C HIS A 59 -16.17 32.81 -8.95
N ARG A 60 -16.86 32.36 -7.90
CA ARG A 60 -17.70 33.26 -7.08
C ARG A 60 -16.94 33.98 -5.96
N SER A 61 -16.17 33.25 -5.15
CA SER A 61 -15.40 33.81 -4.04
C SER A 61 -13.96 34.14 -4.41
N ALA A 62 -13.48 33.67 -5.58
CA ALA A 62 -12.08 33.77 -6.00
C ALA A 62 -11.09 33.37 -4.88
N GLU A 63 -11.49 32.38 -4.07
CA GLU A 63 -10.74 31.91 -2.90
C GLU A 63 -9.47 31.16 -3.33
N PHE A 64 -9.49 30.54 -4.51
CA PHE A 64 -8.32 29.86 -5.07
C PHE A 64 -7.59 30.73 -6.08
N THR A 65 -6.34 31.05 -5.76
CA THR A 65 -5.43 31.71 -6.70
C THR A 65 -4.88 30.72 -7.72
N ARG A 66 -4.42 31.22 -8.87
CA ARG A 66 -3.72 30.43 -9.88
C ARG A 66 -2.58 29.60 -9.28
N ASP A 67 -1.75 30.22 -8.44
CA ASP A 67 -0.61 29.55 -7.81
C ASP A 67 -1.04 28.39 -6.91
N GLN A 68 -2.17 28.54 -6.21
CA GLN A 68 -2.74 27.45 -5.42
C GLN A 68 -3.20 26.29 -6.32
N LEU A 69 -3.87 26.59 -7.44
CA LEU A 69 -4.30 25.57 -8.41
C LEU A 69 -3.11 24.81 -9.02
N ILE A 70 -2.03 25.54 -9.39
CA ILE A 70 -0.77 24.95 -9.84
C ILE A 70 -0.21 24.02 -8.77
N LEU A 71 -0.17 24.47 -7.52
CA LEU A 71 0.34 23.68 -6.40
C LEU A 71 -0.49 22.43 -6.13
N TYR A 72 -1.82 22.53 -6.21
CA TYR A 72 -2.71 21.37 -6.08
C TYR A 72 -2.46 20.35 -7.20
N LYS A 73 -2.31 20.80 -8.45
CA LYS A 73 -1.98 19.93 -9.58
C LYS A 73 -0.61 19.26 -9.40
N HIS A 74 0.39 20.01 -8.96
CA HIS A 74 1.74 19.48 -8.70
C HIS A 74 1.71 18.37 -7.64
N ARG A 75 1.06 18.62 -6.50
CA ARG A 75 0.94 17.62 -5.41
C ARG A 75 0.23 16.36 -5.88
N LEU A 76 -0.81 16.47 -6.70
CA LEU A 76 -1.51 15.30 -7.26
C LEU A 76 -0.54 14.44 -8.09
N ARG A 77 0.28 15.08 -8.93
CA ARG A 77 1.29 14.37 -9.74
C ARG A 77 2.34 13.69 -8.88
N GLU A 78 2.87 14.39 -7.86
CA GLU A 78 3.83 13.81 -6.91
C GLU A 78 3.23 12.61 -6.18
N GLN A 79 1.98 12.71 -5.71
CA GLN A 79 1.29 11.60 -5.06
C GLN A 79 1.11 10.40 -5.99
N ASN A 80 0.79 10.64 -7.26
CA ASN A 80 0.67 9.57 -8.25
C ASN A 80 2.02 8.91 -8.56
N GLU A 81 3.11 9.67 -8.65
CA GLU A 81 4.47 9.13 -8.83
C GLU A 81 4.93 8.33 -7.61
N VAL A 82 4.71 8.84 -6.39
CA VAL A 82 5.00 8.10 -5.16
C VAL A 82 4.18 6.81 -5.11
N ALA A 83 2.88 6.86 -5.42
CA ALA A 83 2.03 5.67 -5.44
C ALA A 83 2.51 4.64 -6.48
N LYS A 84 2.90 5.08 -7.67
CA LYS A 84 3.45 4.22 -8.72
C LYS A 84 4.75 3.54 -8.28
N ARG A 85 5.67 4.30 -7.67
CA ARG A 85 6.93 3.77 -7.10
C ARG A 85 6.66 2.77 -6.00
N VAL A 86 5.75 3.06 -5.07
CA VAL A 86 5.37 2.13 -4.00
C VAL A 86 4.79 0.85 -4.56
N LEU A 87 3.87 0.93 -5.53
CA LEU A 87 3.30 -0.26 -6.18
C LEU A 87 4.36 -1.09 -6.89
N GLN A 88 5.30 -0.44 -7.59
CA GLN A 88 6.42 -1.12 -8.22
C GLN A 88 7.31 -1.82 -7.18
N ASN A 89 7.71 -1.13 -6.12
CA ASN A 89 8.50 -1.71 -5.03
C ASN A 89 7.78 -2.89 -4.37
N LEU A 90 6.46 -2.79 -4.15
CA LEU A 90 5.66 -3.88 -3.58
C LEU A 90 5.62 -5.10 -4.50
N GLU A 91 5.50 -4.89 -5.82
CA GLU A 91 5.53 -5.97 -6.79
C GLU A 91 6.93 -6.61 -6.89
N GLU A 92 8.00 -5.81 -6.83
CA GLU A 92 9.38 -6.31 -6.74
C GLU A 92 9.59 -7.15 -5.47
N ILE A 93 9.15 -6.67 -4.31
CA ILE A 93 9.18 -7.43 -3.04
C ILE A 93 8.38 -8.72 -3.17
N ARG A 94 7.18 -8.67 -3.73
CA ARG A 94 6.32 -9.85 -3.97
C ARG A 94 7.01 -10.88 -4.88
N GLN A 95 7.75 -10.43 -5.88
CA GLN A 95 8.52 -11.29 -6.79
C GLN A 95 9.79 -11.85 -6.15
N MET A 96 10.35 -11.19 -5.13
CA MET A 96 11.48 -11.71 -4.34
C MET A 96 11.04 -12.73 -3.27
N LEU A 97 9.80 -12.63 -2.79
CA LEU A 97 9.22 -13.51 -1.77
C LEU A 97 9.18 -15.03 -2.09
N PRO A 98 9.34 -15.54 -3.34
CA PRO A 98 9.56 -16.96 -3.61
C PRO A 98 11.03 -17.40 -3.54
N THR A 99 12.00 -16.51 -3.25
CA THR A 99 13.45 -16.85 -3.31
C THR A 99 14.20 -16.83 -1.98
N SER A 100 13.56 -16.45 -0.87
CA SER A 100 14.07 -16.73 0.46
C SER A 100 12.91 -17.08 1.39
N ALA A 101 13.08 -18.17 2.15
CA ALA A 101 12.06 -18.59 3.09
C ALA A 101 11.84 -17.46 4.13
N PRO A 102 10.59 -17.08 4.44
CA PRO A 102 10.29 -16.07 5.47
C PRO A 102 10.95 -16.35 6.82
N GLU A 103 11.28 -17.61 7.08
CA GLU A 103 11.99 -18.10 8.26
C GLU A 103 13.44 -17.58 8.33
N GLU A 104 14.19 -17.56 7.21
CA GLU A 104 15.61 -17.15 7.21
C GLU A 104 15.81 -15.66 7.50
N LEU A 105 14.92 -14.80 6.99
CA LEU A 105 14.98 -13.35 7.24
C LEU A 105 14.59 -13.03 8.69
N GLU A 106 13.62 -13.77 9.24
CA GLU A 106 13.15 -13.61 10.62
C GLU A 106 14.17 -14.12 11.63
N THR A 107 14.89 -15.20 11.32
CA THR A 107 16.02 -15.68 12.13
C THR A 107 17.15 -14.65 12.19
N LYS A 108 17.57 -14.10 11.05
CA LYS A 108 18.64 -13.09 11.01
C LYS A 108 18.29 -11.81 11.78
N LEU A 109 17.05 -11.33 11.64
CA LEU A 109 16.61 -10.12 12.35
C LEU A 109 16.58 -10.33 13.88
N LYS A 110 16.24 -11.53 14.34
CA LYS A 110 16.28 -11.88 15.77
C LYS A 110 17.70 -11.91 16.31
N GLU A 111 18.65 -12.45 15.56
CA GLU A 111 20.06 -12.48 15.94
C GLU A 111 20.61 -11.05 16.09
N GLU A 112 20.38 -10.18 15.10
CA GLU A 112 20.84 -8.78 15.14
C GLU A 112 20.22 -7.97 16.29
N LEU A 113 18.93 -8.17 16.58
CA LEU A 113 18.25 -7.49 17.70
C LEU A 113 18.75 -7.97 19.06
N GLN A 114 19.08 -9.25 19.21
CA GLN A 114 19.69 -9.79 20.42
C GLN A 114 21.09 -9.22 20.66
N GLU A 115 21.90 -9.13 19.61
CA GLU A 115 23.23 -8.50 19.68
C GLU A 115 23.15 -7.03 20.05
N ALA A 116 22.22 -6.28 19.43
CA ALA A 116 22.00 -4.87 19.75
C ALA A 116 21.56 -4.67 21.21
N ALA A 117 20.67 -5.53 21.73
CA ALA A 117 20.21 -5.49 23.12
C ALA A 117 21.34 -5.77 24.13
N MET A 118 22.37 -6.53 23.76
CA MET A 118 23.54 -6.80 24.62
C MET A 118 24.49 -5.60 24.72
N VAL A 119 24.58 -4.78 23.66
CA VAL A 119 25.53 -3.67 23.57
C VAL A 119 24.94 -2.35 24.08
N ILE A 120 23.62 -2.17 23.95
CA ILE A 120 22.93 -0.94 24.33
C ILE A 120 22.63 -0.95 25.83
N SER A 121 23.31 -0.09 26.60
CA SER A 121 22.99 0.09 28.02
C SER A 121 21.68 0.88 28.18
N PRO A 122 20.73 0.41 29.02
CA PRO A 122 19.45 1.09 29.23
C PRO A 122 19.63 2.51 29.79
N ASP A 123 20.75 2.77 30.47
CA ASP A 123 21.05 4.04 31.13
C ASP A 123 21.57 5.12 30.16
N ARG A 124 22.25 4.71 29.07
CA ARG A 124 22.82 5.65 28.10
C ARG A 124 21.88 6.00 26.96
N SER A 125 20.97 5.10 26.59
CA SER A 125 20.10 5.31 25.42
C SER A 125 18.73 4.64 25.59
N PRO A 126 17.93 5.12 26.56
CA PRO A 126 16.67 4.47 26.96
C PRO A 126 15.65 4.34 25.81
N GLY A 127 15.59 5.33 24.90
CA GLY A 127 14.68 5.29 23.75
C GLY A 127 15.04 4.22 22.72
N ILE A 128 16.35 4.00 22.49
CA ILE A 128 16.82 2.98 21.55
C ILE A 128 16.61 1.60 22.15
N TYR A 129 16.96 1.42 23.43
CA TYR A 129 16.72 0.17 24.15
C TYR A 129 15.24 -0.23 24.14
N ALA A 130 14.33 0.71 24.45
CA ALA A 130 12.89 0.45 24.43
C ALA A 130 12.38 0.05 23.03
N THR A 131 12.91 0.66 21.97
CA THR A 131 12.54 0.33 20.59
C THR A 131 13.02 -1.07 20.19
N VAL A 132 14.25 -1.43 20.56
CA VAL A 132 14.81 -2.78 20.33
C VAL A 132 14.02 -3.84 21.08
N GLN A 133 13.64 -3.56 22.33
CA GLN A 133 12.86 -4.47 23.16
C GLN A 133 11.44 -4.69 22.60
N GLN A 134 10.70 -3.62 22.27
CA GLN A 134 9.35 -3.71 21.70
C GLN A 134 9.34 -4.47 20.37
N THR A 135 10.34 -4.24 19.53
CA THR A 135 10.46 -4.93 18.23
C THR A 135 10.73 -6.43 18.42
N SER A 136 11.57 -6.78 19.41
CA SER A 136 11.86 -8.18 19.77
C SER A 136 10.64 -8.91 20.33
N GLU A 137 9.86 -8.25 21.19
CA GLU A 137 8.62 -8.78 21.76
C GLU A 137 7.56 -9.03 20.67
N TRP A 138 7.36 -8.07 19.77
CA TRP A 138 6.44 -8.20 18.64
C TRP A 138 6.80 -9.37 17.71
N LEU A 139 8.09 -9.58 17.43
CA LEU A 139 8.56 -10.73 16.66
C LEU A 139 8.30 -12.07 17.38
N ALA A 140 8.43 -12.11 18.71
CA ALA A 140 8.16 -13.31 19.50
C ALA A 140 6.66 -13.69 19.50
N GLU A 141 5.76 -12.71 19.64
CA GLU A 141 4.31 -12.93 19.57
C GLU A 141 3.87 -13.47 18.21
N ARG A 142 4.45 -12.95 17.13
CA ARG A 142 4.13 -13.38 15.76
C ARG A 142 4.54 -14.83 15.50
N ASP A 143 5.68 -15.25 16.06
CA ASP A 143 6.13 -16.64 16.02
C ASP A 143 5.23 -17.58 16.83
N LEU A 144 4.73 -17.12 17.97
CA LEU A 144 3.73 -17.85 18.76
C LEU A 144 2.44 -18.08 17.98
N ILE A 145 1.96 -17.07 17.25
CA ILE A 145 0.77 -17.17 16.38
C ILE A 145 1.03 -18.15 15.21
N ARG A 146 2.18 -18.05 14.54
CA ARG A 146 2.56 -18.99 13.47
C ARG A 146 2.71 -20.41 13.97
N GLY A 147 3.38 -20.62 15.10
CA GLY A 147 3.54 -21.93 15.73
C GLY A 147 2.22 -22.49 16.27
N GLY A 148 1.29 -21.63 16.70
CA GLY A 148 -0.07 -22.02 17.08
C GLY A 148 -0.90 -22.46 15.87
N ALA A 149 -0.89 -21.69 14.78
CA ALA A 149 -1.57 -22.02 13.54
C ALA A 149 -1.01 -23.29 12.88
N ARG A 150 0.31 -23.47 12.87
CA ARG A 150 0.98 -24.68 12.38
C ARG A 150 0.58 -25.92 13.18
N ARG A 151 0.62 -25.84 14.51
CA ARG A 151 0.14 -26.93 15.39
C ARG A 151 -1.34 -27.25 15.17
N ALA A 152 -2.19 -26.25 14.96
CA ALA A 152 -3.61 -26.47 14.68
C ALA A 152 -3.82 -27.25 13.37
N ILE A 153 -3.08 -26.90 12.31
CA ILE A 153 -3.11 -27.60 11.01
C ILE A 153 -2.57 -29.04 11.15
N GLU A 154 -1.47 -29.24 11.87
CA GLU A 154 -0.88 -30.57 12.09
C GLU A 154 -1.82 -31.50 12.87
N ILE A 155 -2.50 -30.97 13.90
CA ILE A 155 -3.51 -31.71 14.65
C ILE A 155 -4.70 -32.06 13.74
N GLU A 156 -5.19 -31.11 12.94
CA GLU A 156 -6.29 -31.35 12.00
C GLU A 156 -5.92 -32.44 10.98
N TRP A 157 -4.69 -32.41 10.45
CA TRP A 157 -4.17 -33.42 9.54
C TRP A 157 -4.07 -34.81 10.18
N GLU A 158 -3.52 -34.92 11.39
CA GLU A 158 -3.44 -36.22 12.09
C GLU A 158 -4.84 -36.78 12.41
N VAL A 159 -5.81 -35.92 12.76
CA VAL A 159 -7.21 -36.33 12.96
C VAL A 159 -7.82 -36.86 11.65
N ILE A 160 -7.61 -36.17 10.53
CA ILE A 160 -8.08 -36.61 9.21
C ILE A 160 -7.45 -37.94 8.81
N LYS A 161 -6.13 -38.05 8.96
CA LYS A 161 -5.36 -39.26 8.65
C LYS A 161 -5.81 -40.46 9.48
N GLU A 162 -6.08 -40.27 10.77
CA GLU A 162 -6.56 -41.34 11.64
C GLU A 162 -8.01 -41.73 11.31
N ARG A 163 -8.86 -40.78 10.92
CA ARG A 163 -10.18 -41.07 10.35
C ARG A 163 -10.06 -41.90 9.07
N GLU A 164 -9.13 -41.59 8.18
CA GLU A 164 -8.97 -42.35 6.93
C GLU A 164 -8.35 -43.72 7.15
N LYS A 165 -7.40 -43.88 8.06
CA LYS A 165 -6.91 -45.21 8.44
C LYS A 165 -8.02 -46.11 8.98
N ARG A 166 -8.94 -45.56 9.78
CA ARG A 166 -10.10 -46.30 10.29
C ARG A 166 -11.07 -46.74 9.20
N LYS A 167 -11.11 -46.05 8.05
CA LYS A 167 -11.91 -46.48 6.90
C LYS A 167 -11.32 -47.69 6.18
N TYR A 168 -10.02 -47.95 6.33
CA TYR A 168 -9.31 -49.03 5.62
C TYR A 168 -8.44 -49.87 6.59
N PRO A 169 -9.05 -50.63 7.52
CA PRO A 169 -8.31 -51.35 8.57
C PRO A 169 -7.40 -52.47 8.04
N GLU A 170 -7.64 -52.98 6.84
CA GLU A 170 -6.85 -54.08 6.24
C GLU A 170 -6.52 -53.81 4.77
N VAL A 171 -5.58 -52.90 4.50
CA VAL A 171 -4.99 -52.80 3.16
C VAL A 171 -3.96 -53.93 3.00
N LYS A 172 -4.39 -55.08 2.49
CA LYS A 172 -3.47 -56.12 2.00
C LYS A 172 -2.92 -55.69 0.65
N ILE A 173 -1.69 -55.20 0.65
CA ILE A 173 -0.92 -54.93 -0.57
C ILE A 173 -0.60 -56.28 -1.21
N GLN A 174 -1.36 -56.69 -2.23
CA GLN A 174 -0.94 -57.78 -3.11
C GLN A 174 0.16 -57.26 -4.02
N ARG A 175 1.35 -57.89 -3.95
CA ARG A 175 2.34 -57.73 -5.02
C ARG A 175 1.76 -58.38 -6.27
N VAL A 176 1.71 -57.61 -7.34
CA VAL A 176 1.40 -58.11 -8.68
C VAL A 176 2.73 -58.57 -9.26
N ASP A 177 2.82 -59.86 -9.60
CA ASP A 177 3.98 -60.48 -10.25
C ASP A 177 4.20 -59.94 -11.68
#